data_AF-A0A4Y2N6Z0-F1
#
_entry.id   AF-A0A4Y2N6Z0-F1
#
_cell.length_a   1.000
_cell.length_b   1.000
_cell.length_c   1.000
_cell.angle_alpha   90.00
_cell.angle_beta   90.00
_cell.angle_gamma   90.00
#
_symmetry.space_group_name_H-M   'P 1'
#
loop_
_entity.id
_entity.type
_entity.pdbx_description
1 polymer ?
#
loop_
_entity_poly.entity_id
_entity_poly.type
_entity_poly.pdbx_seq_one_letter_code
_entity_poly.pdbx_strand_id
1 'polypeptide(L)'
;MILRCVCWSIFLCLSLRQTAEAQVQIDEHGYQNVLISFAPNVPSENGKELVNSIQDLLKLTSSALHTAIGIPIASATFLLPPSWPTQTWEDITVTPASSEQTARRSDISVDAAEHSPFGKQPVALQHGGCGVAGHQITLPLDFVSSTEEYPKGKLIAREWLKYRYGVFDENGFPGDLLYPDYYRIPGSSETRIT
;
A
#
# COMPACT_ATOMS: atom_id res chain seq x y z
N MET A 1 -42.84 -31.55 28.21
CA MET A 1 -41.97 -31.62 27.01
C MET A 1 -42.07 -30.29 26.27
N ILE A 2 -41.01 -29.82 25.60
CA ILE A 2 -40.91 -28.55 24.82
C ILE A 2 -40.32 -27.32 25.56
N LEU A 3 -39.43 -27.50 26.55
CA LEU A 3 -38.69 -26.34 27.12
C LEU A 3 -37.18 -26.60 27.27
N ARG A 4 -36.55 -27.22 26.25
CA ARG A 4 -35.10 -27.52 26.29
C ARG A 4 -34.30 -27.16 25.04
N CYS A 5 -34.92 -26.65 23.96
CA CYS A 5 -34.17 -26.37 22.73
C CYS A 5 -33.76 -24.90 22.51
N VAL A 6 -34.35 -23.93 23.21
CA VAL A 6 -34.14 -22.51 22.85
C VAL A 6 -32.85 -21.92 23.45
N CYS A 7 -32.32 -22.47 24.54
CA CYS A 7 -31.12 -21.93 25.18
C CYS A 7 -29.80 -22.31 24.50
N TRP A 8 -29.78 -23.32 23.63
CA TRP A 8 -28.53 -23.75 22.98
C TRP A 8 -28.24 -23.04 21.66
N SER A 9 -29.25 -22.39 21.06
CA SER A 9 -29.07 -21.57 19.86
C SER A 9 -28.56 -20.16 20.18
N ILE A 10 -28.79 -19.65 21.40
CA ILE A 10 -28.32 -18.31 21.80
C ILE A 10 -26.83 -18.32 22.18
N PHE A 11 -26.31 -19.44 22.68
CA PHE A 11 -24.88 -19.56 23.03
C PHE A 11 -23.95 -19.75 21.82
N LEU A 12 -24.47 -20.19 20.67
CA LEU A 12 -23.68 -20.38 19.44
C LEU A 12 -23.48 -19.08 18.63
N CYS A 13 -24.27 -18.02 18.91
CA CYS A 13 -24.11 -16.71 18.26
C CYS A 13 -23.10 -15.78 18.98
N LEU A 14 -22.62 -16.15 20.17
CA LEU A 14 -21.75 -15.30 21.00
C LEU A 14 -20.25 -15.60 20.89
N SER A 15 -19.84 -16.51 20.00
CA SER A 15 -18.43 -16.83 19.74
C SER A 15 -17.93 -16.39 18.36
N LEU A 16 -18.68 -15.58 17.61
CA LEU A 16 -18.09 -14.75 16.58
C LEU A 16 -17.33 -13.60 17.27
N ARG A 17 -16.20 -13.95 17.89
CA ARG A 17 -15.13 -12.98 18.02
C ARG A 17 -14.66 -12.69 16.61
N GLN A 18 -15.28 -11.69 16.01
CA GLN A 18 -14.72 -11.00 14.88
C GLN A 18 -13.36 -10.52 15.37
N THR A 19 -12.29 -11.23 15.00
CA THR A 19 -10.94 -10.71 15.12
C THR A 19 -10.99 -9.43 14.32
N ALA A 20 -11.01 -8.30 15.02
CA ALA A 20 -10.92 -7.00 14.39
C ALA A 20 -9.62 -7.05 13.60
N GLU A 21 -9.75 -7.13 12.29
CA GLU A 21 -8.67 -6.84 11.39
C GLU A 21 -8.41 -5.36 11.63
N ALA A 22 -7.29 -4.94 12.25
CA ALA A 22 -6.92 -3.54 12.27
C ALA A 22 -6.59 -3.08 10.85
N GLN A 23 -7.62 -2.95 10.02
CA GLN A 23 -7.63 -2.36 8.70
C GLN A 23 -7.32 -0.87 8.82
N VAL A 24 -6.72 -0.27 7.78
CA VAL A 24 -6.42 1.17 7.75
C VAL A 24 -7.65 1.98 8.14
N GLN A 25 -7.52 2.77 9.21
CA GLN A 25 -8.55 3.68 9.68
C GLN A 25 -8.26 5.10 9.21
N ILE A 26 -9.29 5.93 9.13
CA ILE A 26 -9.13 7.37 8.86
C ILE A 26 -9.70 8.11 10.06
N ASP A 27 -8.87 8.96 10.68
CA ASP A 27 -9.28 9.86 11.75
C ASP A 27 -8.97 11.32 11.39
N GLU A 28 -9.06 12.22 12.38
CA GLU A 28 -8.77 13.65 12.22
C GLU A 28 -7.34 13.97 11.78
N HIS A 29 -6.39 13.03 11.97
CA HIS A 29 -4.99 13.18 11.57
C HIS A 29 -4.68 12.53 10.22
N GLY A 30 -5.52 11.63 9.70
CA GLY A 30 -5.37 11.01 8.39
C GLY A 30 -5.43 9.48 8.43
N TYR A 31 -4.73 8.81 7.50
CA TYR A 31 -4.64 7.35 7.45
C TYR A 31 -3.79 6.82 8.61
N GLN A 32 -4.39 5.96 9.43
CA GLN A 32 -3.76 5.33 10.59
C GLN A 32 -3.46 3.85 10.34
N ASN A 33 -2.40 3.37 10.99
CA ASN A 33 -2.01 1.96 11.00
C ASN A 33 -1.73 1.40 9.59
N VAL A 34 -1.12 2.21 8.73
CA VAL A 34 -0.65 1.75 7.43
C VAL A 34 0.44 0.71 7.64
N LEU A 35 0.26 -0.49 7.11
CA LEU A 35 1.13 -1.62 7.36
C LEU A 35 2.00 -1.89 6.13
N ILE A 36 3.31 -1.87 6.34
CA ILE A 36 4.30 -2.11 5.29
C ILE A 36 5.04 -3.41 5.62
N SER A 37 5.10 -4.34 4.69
CA SER A 37 5.88 -5.58 4.83
C SER A 37 6.98 -5.66 3.78
N PHE A 38 7.93 -6.57 4.00
CA PHE A 38 8.99 -6.89 3.04
C PHE A 38 8.86 -8.35 2.63
N ALA A 39 8.88 -8.62 1.34
CA ALA A 39 8.86 -9.97 0.81
C ALA A 39 10.15 -10.73 1.18
N PRO A 40 10.13 -12.08 1.29
CA PRO A 40 11.29 -12.87 1.70
C PRO A 40 12.51 -12.77 0.79
N ASN A 41 12.32 -12.35 -0.46
CA ASN A 41 13.38 -12.12 -1.45
C ASN A 41 14.08 -10.76 -1.29
N VAL A 42 13.63 -9.89 -0.39
CA VAL A 42 14.30 -8.60 -0.12
C VAL A 42 15.57 -8.84 0.70
N PRO A 43 16.76 -8.42 0.21
CA PRO A 43 18.03 -8.62 0.91
C PRO A 43 18.08 -7.92 2.28
N SER A 44 18.76 -8.55 3.24
CA SER A 44 18.90 -8.02 4.60
C SER A 44 20.06 -7.04 4.79
N GLU A 45 21.03 -7.00 3.88
CA GLU A 45 22.31 -6.29 4.05
C GLU A 45 22.14 -4.79 4.28
N ASN A 46 21.21 -4.16 3.56
CA ASN A 46 20.92 -2.73 3.65
C ASN A 46 19.51 -2.48 4.21
N GLY A 47 19.02 -3.37 5.08
CA GLY A 47 17.65 -3.32 5.58
C GLY A 47 17.32 -2.03 6.34
N LYS A 48 18.28 -1.49 7.10
CA LYS A 48 18.12 -0.24 7.86
C LYS A 48 17.96 0.96 6.92
N GLU A 49 18.84 1.05 5.92
CA GLU A 49 18.83 2.10 4.90
C GLU A 49 17.56 2.03 4.06
N LEU A 50 17.10 0.82 3.73
CA LEU A 50 15.86 0.60 3.01
C LEU A 50 14.64 1.08 3.79
N VAL A 51 14.54 0.76 5.09
CA VAL A 51 13.45 1.24 5.96
C VAL A 51 13.42 2.76 6.02
N ASN A 52 14.59 3.40 6.20
CA ASN A 52 14.70 4.86 6.20
C ASN A 52 14.27 5.47 4.86
N SER A 53 14.69 4.86 3.75
CA SER A 53 14.34 5.31 2.41
C SER A 53 12.83 5.23 2.16
N ILE A 54 12.19 4.15 2.59
CA ILE A 54 10.73 4.00 2.49
C ILE A 54 10.01 4.97 3.44
N GLN A 55 10.54 5.22 4.64
CA GLN A 55 9.98 6.21 5.54
C GLN A 55 9.95 7.60 4.89
N ASP A 56 11.03 8.00 4.21
CA ASP A 56 11.07 9.27 3.49
C ASP A 56 10.12 9.29 2.28
N LEU A 57 10.01 8.18 1.55
CA LEU A 57 8.99 8.03 0.51
C LEU A 57 7.57 8.14 1.05
N LEU A 58 7.28 7.59 2.23
CA LEU A 58 5.97 7.71 2.88
C LEU A 58 5.69 9.15 3.31
N LYS A 59 6.69 9.93 3.75
CA LYS A 59 6.52 11.37 4.01
C LYS A 59 6.16 12.14 2.73
N LEU A 60 6.85 11.87 1.63
CA LEU A 60 6.54 12.46 0.32
C LEU A 60 5.14 12.07 -0.16
N THR A 61 4.77 10.80 0.02
CA THR A 61 3.45 10.25 -0.30
C THR A 61 2.36 10.91 0.54
N SER A 62 2.60 11.06 1.85
CA SER A 62 1.69 11.70 2.79
C SER A 62 1.42 13.16 2.39
N SER A 63 2.46 13.91 2.04
CA SER A 63 2.33 15.28 1.51
C SER A 63 1.55 15.33 0.19
N ALA A 64 1.80 14.40 -0.73
CA ALA A 64 1.07 14.30 -1.99
C ALA A 64 -0.42 13.99 -1.78
N LEU A 65 -0.76 13.06 -0.88
CA LEU A 65 -2.15 12.71 -0.55
C LEU A 65 -2.87 13.88 0.13
N HIS A 66 -2.22 14.55 1.08
CA HIS A 66 -2.78 15.74 1.72
C HIS A 66 -3.08 16.84 0.70
N THR A 67 -2.17 17.08 -0.24
CA THR A 67 -2.38 18.06 -1.31
C THR A 67 -3.51 17.66 -2.25
N ALA A 68 -3.62 16.37 -2.59
CA ALA A 68 -4.59 15.89 -3.57
C ALA A 68 -6.02 15.77 -3.02
N ILE A 69 -6.17 15.26 -1.79
CA ILE A 69 -7.48 14.90 -1.21
C ILE A 69 -7.68 15.37 0.23
N GLY A 70 -6.72 16.10 0.82
CA GLY A 70 -6.79 16.60 2.19
C GLY A 70 -6.42 15.58 3.28
N ILE A 71 -6.18 14.31 2.93
CA ILE A 71 -5.95 13.23 3.91
C ILE A 71 -4.48 12.73 3.82
N PRO A 72 -3.61 13.03 4.80
CA PRO A 72 -2.23 12.53 4.84
C PRO A 72 -2.16 11.08 5.37
N ILE A 73 -0.98 10.46 5.26
CA ILE A 73 -0.63 9.28 6.07
C ILE A 73 -0.16 9.78 7.43
N ALA A 74 -0.88 9.39 8.47
CA ALA A 74 -0.65 9.81 9.85
C ALA A 74 0.25 8.84 10.62
N SER A 75 0.04 7.52 10.45
CA SER A 75 0.90 6.52 11.07
C SER A 75 1.13 5.30 10.16
N ALA A 76 2.36 4.79 10.25
CA ALA A 76 2.83 3.65 9.48
C ALA A 76 3.62 2.70 10.37
N THR A 77 3.47 1.40 10.16
CA THR A 77 4.18 0.34 10.86
C THR A 77 4.91 -0.55 9.86
N PHE A 78 6.19 -0.80 10.11
CA PHE A 78 7.02 -1.68 9.30
C PHE A 78 7.10 -3.08 9.93
N LEU A 79 6.68 -4.09 9.19
CA LEU A 79 6.86 -5.50 9.52
C LEU A 79 8.13 -6.03 8.89
N LEU A 80 9.16 -6.09 9.71
CA LEU A 80 10.49 -6.53 9.30
C LEU A 80 10.55 -8.06 9.18
N PRO A 81 11.26 -8.60 8.17
CA PRO A 81 11.52 -10.03 8.10
C PRO A 81 12.31 -10.53 9.32
N PRO A 82 11.97 -11.71 9.89
CA PRO A 82 12.70 -12.29 11.01
C PRO A 82 14.18 -12.57 10.72
N SER A 83 14.56 -12.68 9.44
CA SER A 83 15.93 -12.91 8.99
C SER A 83 16.84 -11.69 9.10
N TRP A 84 16.29 -10.49 9.34
CA TRP A 84 17.07 -9.26 9.37
C TRP A 84 17.78 -9.08 10.72
N PRO A 85 19.06 -8.65 10.72
CA PRO A 85 19.86 -8.48 11.93
C PRO A 85 19.51 -7.19 12.67
N THR A 86 18.27 -7.06 13.13
CA THR A 86 17.73 -5.83 13.74
C THR A 86 18.38 -5.44 15.07
N GLN A 87 19.05 -6.38 15.74
CA GLN A 87 19.73 -6.13 17.01
C GLN A 87 20.93 -5.19 16.88
N THR A 88 21.46 -5.01 15.66
CA THR A 88 22.59 -4.09 15.41
C THR A 88 22.13 -2.67 15.11
N TRP A 89 20.82 -2.41 15.09
CA TRP A 89 20.27 -1.12 14.71
C TRP A 89 20.12 -0.22 15.95
N GLU A 90 21.05 0.71 16.14
CA GLU A 90 21.08 1.59 17.33
C GLU A 90 20.00 2.69 17.30
N ASP A 91 19.61 3.15 16.11
CA ASP A 91 18.72 4.32 15.94
C ASP A 91 17.23 3.95 15.75
N ILE A 92 16.89 2.66 15.68
CA ILE A 92 15.53 2.18 15.39
C ILE A 92 15.09 1.25 16.50
N THR A 93 14.02 1.61 17.20
CA THR A 93 13.40 0.70 18.18
C THR A 93 12.54 -0.33 17.46
N VAL A 94 13.02 -1.57 17.41
CA VAL A 94 12.27 -2.71 16.87
C VAL A 94 11.60 -3.46 18.03
N THR A 95 10.30 -3.69 17.90
CA THR A 95 9.51 -4.44 18.88
C THR A 95 8.96 -5.73 18.26
N PRO A 96 8.69 -6.77 19.06
CA PRO A 96 8.05 -7.99 18.56
C PRO A 96 6.70 -7.65 17.92
N ALA A 97 6.47 -8.15 16.70
CA ALA A 97 5.19 -7.97 16.03
C ALA A 97 4.06 -8.68 16.77
N SER A 98 2.93 -8.01 16.96
CA SER A 98 1.74 -8.61 17.52
C SER A 98 1.12 -9.63 16.57
N SER A 99 0.34 -10.58 17.12
CA SER A 99 -0.39 -11.57 16.31
C SER A 99 -1.36 -10.93 15.33
N GLU A 100 -1.91 -9.76 15.66
CA GLU A 100 -2.81 -9.01 14.78
C GLU A 100 -2.07 -8.46 13.56
N GLN A 101 -0.90 -7.84 13.78
CA GLN A 101 -0.08 -7.31 12.70
C GLN A 101 0.42 -8.40 11.76
N THR A 102 0.76 -9.59 12.27
CA THR A 102 1.24 -10.70 11.44
C THR A 102 0.12 -11.50 10.76
N ALA A 103 -1.10 -11.48 11.30
CA ALA A 103 -2.25 -12.16 10.71
C ALA A 103 -2.91 -11.38 9.56
N ARG A 104 -2.91 -10.04 9.63
CA ARG A 104 -3.48 -9.21 8.55
C ARG A 104 -2.53 -9.09 7.36
N ARG A 105 -3.10 -8.89 6.17
CA ARG A 105 -2.33 -8.51 4.97
C ARG A 105 -1.82 -7.08 5.12
N SER A 106 -0.59 -6.82 4.71
CA SER A 106 -0.01 -5.48 4.64
C SER A 106 -0.60 -4.68 3.48
N ASP A 107 -0.69 -3.37 3.67
CA ASP A 107 -1.23 -2.45 2.67
C ASP A 107 -0.21 -2.20 1.55
N ILE A 108 1.08 -2.14 1.93
CA ILE A 108 2.22 -2.04 1.00
C ILE A 108 3.16 -3.21 1.25
N SER A 109 3.55 -3.92 0.20
CA SER A 109 4.59 -4.95 0.24
C SER A 109 5.77 -4.56 -0.64
N VAL A 110 6.96 -4.47 -0.04
CA VAL A 110 8.21 -4.24 -0.74
C VAL A 110 8.68 -5.55 -1.34
N ASP A 111 8.97 -5.56 -2.64
CA ASP A 111 9.32 -6.78 -3.38
C ASP A 111 10.56 -6.56 -4.25
N ALA A 112 11.47 -7.54 -4.27
CA ALA A 112 12.68 -7.56 -5.10
C ALA A 112 12.51 -8.40 -6.39
N ALA A 113 11.27 -8.59 -6.87
CA ALA A 113 11.01 -9.35 -8.10
C ALA A 113 11.59 -8.68 -9.35
N GLU A 114 12.48 -9.38 -10.05
CA GLU A 114 13.19 -8.87 -11.24
C GLU A 114 12.30 -8.74 -12.50
N HIS A 115 11.14 -9.40 -12.52
CA HIS A 115 10.29 -9.53 -13.71
C HIS A 115 8.80 -9.21 -13.45
N SER A 116 8.54 -8.09 -12.77
CA SER A 116 7.17 -7.60 -12.65
C SER A 116 6.59 -7.25 -14.03
N PRO A 117 5.39 -7.74 -14.40
CA PRO A 117 4.73 -7.34 -15.64
C PRO A 117 4.37 -5.84 -15.66
N PHE A 118 4.37 -5.19 -14.49
CA PHE A 118 4.13 -3.75 -14.33
C PHE A 118 5.43 -2.93 -14.28
N GLY A 119 6.57 -3.56 -14.62
CA GLY A 119 7.88 -2.94 -14.62
C GLY A 119 8.34 -2.52 -13.22
N LYS A 120 9.06 -1.40 -13.15
CA LYS A 120 9.68 -0.88 -11.92
C LYS A 120 8.78 0.07 -11.12
N GLN A 121 7.52 0.27 -11.51
CA GLN A 121 6.64 1.22 -10.83
C GLN A 121 5.85 0.53 -9.70
N PRO A 122 5.47 1.26 -8.64
CA PRO A 122 4.52 0.73 -7.67
C PRO A 122 3.19 0.41 -8.36
N VAL A 123 2.51 -0.63 -7.90
CA VAL A 123 1.24 -1.06 -8.47
C VAL A 123 0.27 -1.51 -7.38
N ALA A 124 -0.94 -0.97 -7.38
CA ALA A 124 -2.05 -1.47 -6.59
C ALA A 124 -2.68 -2.69 -7.29
N LEU A 125 -2.72 -3.83 -6.61
CA LEU A 125 -3.41 -5.03 -7.08
C LEU A 125 -4.92 -4.81 -6.98
N GLN A 126 -5.50 -4.28 -8.07
CA GLN A 126 -6.94 -4.08 -8.22
C GLN A 126 -7.58 -5.32 -8.85
N HIS A 127 -8.59 -5.87 -8.19
CA HIS A 127 -9.34 -7.06 -8.63
C HIS A 127 -10.82 -6.76 -8.89
N GLY A 128 -11.33 -5.68 -8.29
CA GLY A 128 -12.71 -5.24 -8.41
C GLY A 128 -12.88 -4.06 -9.38
N GLY A 129 -14.12 -3.61 -9.51
CA GLY A 129 -14.46 -2.39 -10.25
C GLY A 129 -14.41 -1.13 -9.38
N CYS A 130 -15.03 -0.05 -9.87
CA CYS A 130 -15.05 1.24 -9.18
C CYS A 130 -15.57 1.13 -7.74
N GLY A 131 -14.90 1.79 -6.80
CA GLY A 131 -15.29 1.78 -5.39
C GLY A 131 -14.84 0.54 -4.59
N VAL A 132 -14.26 -0.47 -5.25
CA VAL A 132 -13.74 -1.67 -4.58
C VAL A 132 -12.28 -1.47 -4.23
N ALA A 133 -11.94 -1.66 -2.95
CA ALA A 133 -10.57 -1.56 -2.49
C ALA A 133 -9.69 -2.66 -3.14
N GLY A 134 -8.47 -2.26 -3.51
CA GLY A 134 -7.44 -3.17 -3.95
C GLY A 134 -6.97 -4.09 -2.82
N HIS A 135 -6.23 -5.13 -3.19
CA HIS A 135 -5.76 -6.13 -2.22
C HIS A 135 -4.49 -5.71 -1.49
N GLN A 136 -3.55 -5.07 -2.19
CA GLN A 136 -2.23 -4.67 -1.69
C GLN A 136 -1.55 -3.80 -2.74
N ILE A 137 -0.62 -2.95 -2.31
CA ILE A 137 0.29 -2.22 -3.20
C ILE A 137 1.63 -2.96 -3.21
N THR A 138 2.09 -3.38 -4.39
CA THR A 138 3.45 -3.88 -4.57
C THR A 138 4.38 -2.69 -4.82
N LEU A 139 5.43 -2.56 -4.01
CA LEU A 139 6.46 -1.53 -4.13
C LEU A 139 7.79 -2.18 -4.54
N PRO A 140 8.20 -2.09 -5.81
CA PRO A 140 9.46 -2.69 -6.26
C PRO A 140 10.67 -2.08 -5.57
N LEU A 141 11.64 -2.91 -5.16
CA LEU A 141 12.89 -2.47 -4.53
C LEU A 141 13.68 -1.53 -5.45
N ASP A 142 13.71 -1.84 -6.74
CA ASP A 142 14.28 -1.00 -7.79
C ASP A 142 13.67 0.40 -7.83
N PHE A 143 12.37 0.54 -7.56
CA PHE A 143 11.70 1.84 -7.49
C PHE A 143 12.23 2.67 -6.35
N VAL A 144 12.40 2.05 -5.18
CA VAL A 144 12.90 2.71 -3.97
C VAL A 144 14.33 3.19 -4.21
N SER A 145 15.18 2.33 -4.76
CA SER A 145 16.61 2.57 -4.97
C SER A 145 16.94 3.40 -6.22
N SER A 146 16.01 3.57 -7.16
CA SER A 146 16.27 4.28 -8.43
C SER A 146 16.68 5.74 -8.19
N THR A 147 17.72 6.20 -8.90
CA THR A 147 18.16 7.59 -8.93
C THR A 147 17.44 8.43 -9.98
N GLU A 148 16.54 7.81 -10.74
CA GLU A 148 15.75 8.51 -11.74
C GLU A 148 14.80 9.52 -11.07
N GLU A 149 14.63 10.67 -11.71
CA GLU A 149 13.83 11.79 -11.20
C GLU A 149 12.33 11.51 -11.39
N TYR A 150 11.84 10.49 -10.69
CA TYR A 150 10.42 10.21 -10.59
C TYR A 150 9.78 11.05 -9.49
N PRO A 151 8.54 11.53 -9.66
CA PRO A 151 7.76 12.10 -8.58
C PRO A 151 7.27 10.97 -7.65
N LYS A 152 8.20 10.27 -6.97
CA LYS A 152 7.95 8.98 -6.32
C LYS A 152 6.79 9.02 -5.33
N GLY A 153 6.70 10.07 -4.51
CA GLY A 153 5.59 10.26 -3.58
C GLY A 153 4.23 10.39 -4.28
N LYS A 154 4.16 11.04 -5.45
CA LYS A 154 2.92 11.13 -6.24
C LYS A 154 2.54 9.79 -6.86
N LEU A 155 3.52 9.01 -7.34
CA LEU A 155 3.26 7.69 -7.90
C LEU A 155 2.71 6.73 -6.85
N ILE A 156 3.31 6.69 -5.65
CA ILE A 156 2.78 5.89 -4.54
C ILE A 156 1.40 6.42 -4.10
N ALA A 157 1.21 7.74 -4.04
CA ALA A 157 -0.10 8.32 -3.70
C ALA A 157 -1.18 7.94 -4.71
N ARG A 158 -0.86 7.89 -6.00
CA ARG A 158 -1.78 7.44 -7.05
C ARG A 158 -2.21 5.99 -6.82
N GLU A 159 -1.25 5.09 -6.59
CA GLU A 159 -1.56 3.69 -6.28
C GLU A 159 -2.31 3.54 -4.96
N TRP A 160 -2.04 4.38 -3.97
CA TRP A 160 -2.81 4.43 -2.73
C TRP A 160 -4.28 4.76 -2.96
N LEU A 161 -4.59 5.72 -3.84
CA LEU A 161 -5.97 6.05 -4.17
C LEU A 161 -6.68 4.89 -4.88
N LYS A 162 -5.99 4.20 -5.82
CA LYS A 162 -6.52 2.99 -6.47
C LYS A 162 -6.80 1.89 -5.44
N TYR A 163 -5.83 1.63 -4.57
CA TYR A 163 -5.94 0.67 -3.48
C TYR A 163 -7.09 1.01 -2.52
N ARG A 164 -7.24 2.26 -2.09
CA ARG A 164 -8.20 2.63 -1.05
C ARG A 164 -9.62 2.82 -1.56
N TYR A 165 -9.77 3.37 -2.75
CA TYR A 165 -11.05 3.84 -3.29
C TYR A 165 -11.50 3.14 -4.56
N GLY A 166 -10.69 2.25 -5.11
CA GLY A 166 -11.02 1.56 -6.36
C GLY A 166 -11.19 2.51 -7.54
N VAL A 167 -10.40 3.58 -7.59
CA VAL A 167 -10.34 4.46 -8.78
C VAL A 167 -9.37 3.87 -9.81
N PHE A 168 -9.49 4.31 -11.06
CA PHE A 168 -8.67 3.86 -12.19
C PHE A 168 -7.98 5.06 -12.84
N ASP A 169 -6.87 4.81 -13.52
CA ASP A 169 -6.23 5.84 -14.34
C ASP A 169 -7.17 6.21 -15.50
N GLU A 170 -7.36 7.49 -15.73
CA GLU A 170 -8.11 8.00 -16.88
C GLU A 170 -7.18 8.17 -18.10
N ASN A 171 -5.93 8.52 -17.83
CA ASN A 171 -4.88 8.67 -18.81
C ASN A 171 -4.32 7.32 -19.29
N GLY A 172 -3.97 7.29 -20.57
CA GLY A 172 -3.27 6.17 -21.19
C GLY A 172 -1.82 6.00 -20.71
N PHE A 173 -1.11 5.11 -21.39
CA PHE A 173 0.27 4.72 -21.09
C PHE A 173 1.27 5.50 -21.95
N PRO A 174 2.35 6.03 -21.36
CA PRO A 174 3.41 6.70 -22.12
C PRO A 174 3.98 5.81 -23.22
N GLY A 175 3.96 6.29 -24.46
CA GLY A 175 4.50 5.57 -25.62
C GLY A 175 3.62 4.45 -26.18
N ASP A 176 2.43 4.22 -25.61
CA ASP A 176 1.45 3.29 -26.19
C ASP A 176 0.70 3.98 -27.33
N LEU A 177 0.71 3.36 -28.52
CA LEU A 177 0.07 3.92 -29.71
C LEU A 177 -1.46 3.79 -29.69
N LEU A 178 -1.99 2.82 -28.95
CA LEU A 178 -3.42 2.53 -28.86
C LEU A 178 -4.06 3.29 -27.70
N TYR A 179 -3.34 3.41 -26.59
CA TYR A 179 -3.77 4.13 -25.38
C TYR A 179 -2.70 5.15 -24.97
N PRO A 180 -2.44 6.21 -25.74
CA PRO A 180 -1.41 7.19 -25.40
C PRO A 180 -1.82 7.97 -24.14
N ASP A 181 -0.87 8.49 -23.38
CA ASP A 181 -1.09 9.34 -22.19
C ASP A 181 -1.59 10.77 -22.53
N TYR A 182 -1.47 11.17 -23.79
CA TYR A 182 -2.03 12.41 -24.31
C TYR A 182 -2.43 12.28 -25.78
N TYR A 183 -3.37 13.11 -26.22
CA TYR A 183 -3.76 13.23 -27.62
C TYR A 183 -3.89 14.68 -28.07
N ARG A 184 -3.82 14.90 -29.38
CA ARG A 184 -4.11 16.18 -30.03
C ARG A 184 -5.24 15.99 -31.01
N ILE A 185 -6.22 16.88 -30.96
CA ILE A 185 -7.29 16.93 -31.96
C ILE A 185 -6.70 17.47 -33.26
N PRO A 186 -6.88 16.81 -34.42
CA PRO A 186 -6.39 17.33 -35.70
C PRO A 186 -6.87 18.77 -35.93
N GLY A 187 -5.92 19.68 -36.18
CA GLY A 187 -6.18 21.11 -36.35
C GLY A 187 -6.16 21.94 -35.06
N SER A 188 -5.98 21.32 -33.89
CA SER A 188 -5.77 22.01 -32.61
C SER A 188 -4.30 21.96 -32.19
N SER A 189 -3.79 23.06 -31.62
CA SER A 189 -2.49 23.10 -30.93
C SER A 189 -2.57 22.63 -29.49
N GLU A 190 -3.78 22.39 -28.96
CA GLU A 190 -4.02 21.97 -27.59
C GLU A 190 -3.71 20.47 -27.43
N THR A 191 -2.88 20.16 -26.42
CA THR A 191 -2.61 18.78 -26.01
C THR A 191 -3.52 18.44 -24.85
N ARG A 192 -4.29 17.35 -24.98
CA ARG A 192 -5.22 16.88 -23.96
C ARG A 192 -4.71 15.58 -23.37
N ILE A 193 -4.91 15.39 -22.08
CA ILE A 193 -4.72 14.11 -21.42
C ILE A 193 -5.84 13.19 -21.92
N THR A 194 -5.50 11.94 -22.23
CA THR A 194 -6.50 10.92 -22.60
C THR A 194 -7.45 10.62 -21.45
#